data_AF-V9M1T9-F1
#
_entry.id   AF-V9M1T9-F1
#
_cell.length_a   1.000
_cell.length_b   1.000
_cell.length_c   1.000
_cell.angle_alpha   90.00
_cell.angle_beta   90.00
_cell.angle_gamma   90.00
#
_symmetry.space_group_name_H-M   'P 1'
#
loop_
_entity.id
_entity.type
_entity.pdbx_description
1 polymer ?
#
loop_
_entity_poly.entity_id
_entity_poly.type
_entity_poly.pdbx_seq_one_letter_code
_entity_poly.pdbx_strand_id
1 'polypeptide(L)'
;MSNQLTLLGTRDNHYENMVRMYSNCSVVLENLEVTYTLEHQDLSFLQSIQEVGGYVLIAMNEAASIPLVNLRLIRGQNLYQSRFALLVMSNYNRNHSSATLNYTSGLKQLQLSSLTEILKGGVKMTHNPLLCNTETIQWWDILDKDSNPSMLFKMENVTTRKCEKCDPGCVNGSCWAAGPEHCQRFTKLQCAEQCSRRCRGPKPIDCCNEHCAAGCTGPRATDCLACRDFNDDGTCKDACPALTIYDPKTHQVVNNPKAKFTFGAT
;
A
#
# COMPACT_ATOMS: atom_id res chain seq x y z
N MET A 1 0.39 -16.62 -7.93
CA MET A 1 0.72 -17.76 -7.03
C MET A 1 0.94 -17.19 -5.63
N SER A 2 0.08 -17.51 -4.66
CA SER A 2 0.25 -17.07 -3.27
C SER A 2 0.89 -18.20 -2.48
N ASN A 3 2.08 -17.95 -1.93
CA ASN A 3 2.77 -18.92 -1.08
C ASN A 3 2.59 -18.57 0.41
N GLN A 4 2.08 -17.37 0.71
CA GLN A 4 1.81 -16.85 2.05
C GLN A 4 3.07 -16.91 2.93
N LEU A 5 3.15 -17.90 3.82
CA LEU A 5 4.27 -18.13 4.74
C LEU A 5 4.98 -19.46 4.42
N THR A 6 4.86 -19.95 3.19
CA THR A 6 5.49 -21.21 2.76
C THR A 6 6.72 -20.87 1.94
N LEU A 7 7.92 -21.21 2.45
CA LEU A 7 9.16 -21.08 1.70
C LEU A 7 9.34 -22.28 0.77
N LEU A 8 9.33 -22.03 -0.55
CA LEU A 8 9.63 -23.04 -1.56
C LEU A 8 11.11 -22.93 -1.96
N GLY A 9 11.93 -23.84 -1.44
CA GLY A 9 13.38 -23.89 -1.70
C GLY A 9 14.21 -23.12 -0.67
N THR A 10 15.39 -22.66 -1.09
CA THR A 10 16.29 -21.86 -0.23
C THR A 10 15.89 -20.39 -0.21
N ARG A 11 16.33 -19.64 0.82
CA ARG A 11 16.09 -18.19 0.91
C ARG A 11 16.73 -17.41 -0.24
N ASP A 12 17.87 -17.88 -0.74
CA ASP A 12 18.54 -17.26 -1.89
C ASP A 12 17.73 -17.46 -3.18
N ASN A 13 17.23 -18.68 -3.43
CA ASN A 13 16.35 -18.94 -4.58
C ASN A 13 15.04 -18.14 -4.48
N HIS A 14 14.48 -18.02 -3.27
CA HIS A 14 13.29 -17.20 -3.04
C HIS A 14 13.54 -15.72 -3.34
N TYR A 15 14.66 -15.17 -2.88
CA TYR A 15 15.06 -13.80 -3.17
C TYR A 15 15.24 -13.56 -4.67
N GLU A 16 15.95 -14.45 -5.39
CA GLU A 16 16.12 -14.35 -6.84
C GLU A 16 14.79 -14.37 -7.60
N ASN A 17 13.83 -15.18 -7.14
CA ASN A 17 12.48 -15.19 -7.72
C ASN A 17 11.75 -13.87 -7.46
N MET A 18 11.89 -13.30 -6.26
CA MET A 18 11.29 -12.01 -5.91
C MET A 18 11.88 -10.88 -6.76
N VAL A 19 13.21 -10.87 -6.96
CA VAL A 19 13.89 -9.94 -7.86
C VAL A 19 13.35 -10.05 -9.28
N ARG A 20 13.28 -11.27 -9.84
CA ARG A 20 12.76 -11.49 -11.20
C ARG A 20 11.30 -11.06 -11.35
N MET A 21 10.49 -11.28 -10.32
CA MET A 21 9.05 -11.00 -10.37
C MET A 21 8.73 -9.51 -10.25
N TYR A 22 9.48 -8.76 -9.42
CA TYR A 22 9.13 -7.39 -9.07
C TYR A 22 10.08 -6.32 -9.60
N SER A 23 11.20 -6.68 -10.23
CA SER A 23 12.08 -5.70 -10.86
C SER A 23 11.36 -4.93 -11.97
N ASN A 24 11.43 -3.60 -11.91
CA ASN A 24 10.76 -2.67 -12.83
C ASN A 24 9.22 -2.85 -12.91
N CYS A 25 8.62 -3.42 -11.86
CA CYS A 25 7.17 -3.61 -11.76
C CYS A 25 6.53 -2.39 -11.08
N SER A 26 5.60 -1.72 -11.76
CA SER A 26 4.81 -0.62 -11.18
C SER A 26 3.49 -1.08 -10.56
N VAL A 27 2.89 -2.15 -11.09
CA VAL A 27 1.58 -2.64 -10.66
C VAL A 27 1.64 -4.16 -10.44
N VAL A 28 1.45 -4.58 -9.20
CA VAL A 28 1.30 -5.99 -8.83
C VAL A 28 -0.19 -6.34 -8.87
N LEU A 29 -0.59 -7.19 -9.82
CA LEU A 29 -2.01 -7.53 -10.02
C LEU A 29 -2.60 -8.38 -8.88
N GLU A 30 -1.80 -9.29 -8.33
CA GLU A 30 -2.19 -10.14 -7.20
C GLU A 30 -1.64 -9.59 -5.88
N ASN A 31 -1.09 -10.45 -5.03
CA ASN A 31 -0.53 -10.10 -3.73
C ASN A 31 0.96 -9.77 -3.87
N LEU A 32 1.42 -8.83 -3.05
CA LEU A 32 2.83 -8.56 -2.85
C LEU A 32 3.27 -9.27 -1.58
N GLU A 33 4.07 -10.33 -1.71
CA GLU A 33 4.58 -11.12 -0.58
C GLU A 33 6.09 -10.93 -0.48
N VAL A 34 6.53 -10.08 0.44
CA VAL A 34 7.94 -9.85 0.76
C VAL A 34 8.27 -10.65 2.01
N THR A 35 8.88 -11.82 1.82
CA THR A 35 9.11 -12.77 2.91
C THR A 35 10.52 -13.32 2.92
N TYR A 36 10.98 -13.76 4.10
CA TYR A 36 12.24 -14.49 4.28
C TYR A 36 13.50 -13.77 3.77
N THR A 37 13.49 -12.44 3.64
CA THR A 37 14.69 -11.70 3.19
C THR A 37 15.78 -11.72 4.24
N LEU A 38 17.03 -11.80 3.79
CA LEU A 38 18.22 -11.76 4.64
C LEU A 38 18.73 -10.32 4.78
N GLU A 39 19.48 -10.05 5.85
CA GLU A 39 19.97 -8.70 6.16
C GLU A 39 20.84 -8.09 5.05
N HIS A 40 21.59 -8.91 4.32
CA HIS A 40 22.53 -8.46 3.28
C HIS A 40 21.90 -8.29 1.88
N GLN A 41 20.62 -8.66 1.73
CA GLN A 41 19.94 -8.65 0.43
C GLN A 41 19.43 -7.24 0.08
N ASP A 42 19.61 -6.83 -1.17
CA ASP A 42 19.15 -5.53 -1.65
C ASP A 42 17.68 -5.60 -2.10
N LEU A 43 16.84 -4.77 -1.49
CA LEU A 43 15.41 -4.69 -1.77
C LEU A 43 15.03 -3.47 -2.62
N SER A 44 16.01 -2.76 -3.20
CA SER A 44 15.80 -1.56 -4.01
C SER A 44 14.85 -1.75 -5.20
N PHE A 45 14.80 -2.96 -5.77
CA PHE A 45 13.92 -3.29 -6.89
C PHE A 45 12.42 -3.11 -6.56
N LEU A 46 12.05 -3.17 -5.27
CA LEU A 46 10.68 -2.94 -4.80
C LEU A 46 10.24 -1.47 -4.90
N GLN A 47 11.17 -0.52 -5.01
CA GLN A 47 10.86 0.91 -5.02
C GLN A 47 9.99 1.31 -6.22
N SER A 48 10.02 0.55 -7.32
CA SER A 48 9.23 0.87 -8.51
C SER A 48 7.73 0.60 -8.35
N ILE A 49 7.34 -0.20 -7.35
CA ILE A 49 5.95 -0.62 -7.13
C ILE A 49 5.11 0.57 -6.64
N GLN A 50 3.97 0.78 -7.31
CA GLN A 50 3.04 1.87 -7.05
C GLN A 50 1.66 1.38 -6.63
N GLU A 51 1.20 0.25 -7.17
CA GLU A 51 -0.11 -0.31 -6.85
C GLU A 51 -0.04 -1.82 -6.61
N VAL A 52 -0.85 -2.30 -5.67
CA VAL A 52 -1.05 -3.73 -5.40
C VAL A 52 -2.55 -4.04 -5.44
N GLY A 53 -2.95 -5.00 -6.28
CA GLY A 53 -4.35 -5.41 -6.46
C GLY A 53 -4.89 -6.22 -5.29
N GLY A 54 -4.09 -7.15 -4.76
CA GLY A 54 -4.43 -7.98 -3.61
C GLY A 54 -4.04 -7.35 -2.29
N TYR A 55 -3.41 -8.16 -1.43
CA TYR A 55 -2.83 -7.71 -0.16
C TYR A 55 -1.31 -7.58 -0.24
N VAL A 56 -0.73 -6.89 0.73
CA VAL A 56 0.71 -6.78 0.97
C VAL A 56 1.04 -7.53 2.25
N LEU A 57 1.95 -8.51 2.15
CA LEU A 57 2.48 -9.29 3.25
C LEU A 57 3.98 -9.06 3.37
N ILE A 58 4.40 -8.56 4.53
CA ILE A 58 5.80 -8.36 4.91
C ILE A 58 6.05 -9.22 6.14
N ALA A 59 6.66 -10.38 5.95
CA ALA A 59 6.82 -11.32 7.05
C ALA A 59 8.12 -12.12 7.05
N MET A 60 8.61 -12.46 8.25
CA MET A 60 9.80 -13.30 8.43
C MET A 60 11.08 -12.73 7.80
N ASN A 61 11.16 -11.40 7.67
CA ASN A 61 12.31 -10.72 7.11
C ASN A 61 13.32 -10.32 8.18
N GLU A 62 14.60 -10.37 7.83
CA GLU A 62 15.71 -9.89 8.66
C GLU A 62 16.21 -8.51 8.23
N ALA A 63 15.79 -8.04 7.04
CA ALA A 63 16.15 -6.73 6.50
C ALA A 63 15.70 -5.58 7.42
N ALA A 64 16.55 -4.56 7.55
CA ALA A 64 16.28 -3.39 8.38
C ALA A 64 15.19 -2.46 7.81
N SER A 65 14.99 -2.47 6.49
CA SER A 65 14.04 -1.61 5.79
C SER A 65 13.39 -2.33 4.61
N ILE A 66 12.11 -2.08 4.39
CA ILE A 66 11.39 -2.50 3.17
C ILE A 66 11.02 -1.24 2.37
N PRO A 67 11.70 -0.96 1.23
CA PRO A 67 11.60 0.32 0.54
C PRO A 67 10.44 0.36 -0.48
N LEU A 68 9.21 0.40 0.01
CA LEU A 68 7.99 0.54 -0.79
C LEU A 68 7.56 2.02 -0.92
N VAL A 69 8.53 2.90 -1.15
CA VAL A 69 8.37 4.36 -1.06
C VAL A 69 7.38 4.94 -2.07
N ASN A 70 7.16 4.27 -3.21
CA ASN A 70 6.23 4.69 -4.26
C ASN A 70 4.88 3.97 -4.20
N LEU A 71 4.71 2.97 -3.32
CA LEU A 71 3.43 2.26 -3.16
C LEU A 71 2.39 3.24 -2.64
N ARG A 72 1.37 3.54 -3.45
CA ARG A 72 0.33 4.54 -3.17
C ARG A 72 -1.04 3.93 -2.90
N LEU A 73 -1.31 2.76 -3.46
CA LEU A 73 -2.63 2.14 -3.43
C LEU A 73 -2.53 0.62 -3.20
N ILE A 74 -3.30 0.13 -2.22
CA ILE A 74 -3.59 -1.30 -2.06
C ILE A 74 -5.10 -1.49 -2.26
N ARG A 75 -5.49 -2.27 -3.28
CA ARG A 75 -6.91 -2.41 -3.64
C ARG A 75 -7.64 -3.43 -2.76
N GLY A 76 -6.94 -4.45 -2.26
CA GLY A 76 -7.52 -5.41 -1.31
C GLY A 76 -8.58 -6.33 -1.93
N GLN A 77 -8.42 -6.70 -3.20
CA GLN A 77 -9.31 -7.64 -3.88
C GLN A 77 -9.21 -9.05 -3.32
N ASN A 78 -7.97 -9.42 -2.98
CA ASN A 78 -7.65 -10.56 -2.16
C ASN A 78 -7.21 -10.04 -0.80
N LEU A 79 -7.75 -10.63 0.26
CA LEU A 79 -7.41 -10.27 1.63
C LEU A 79 -6.79 -11.46 2.34
N TYR A 80 -5.72 -11.23 3.09
CA TYR A 80 -5.15 -12.26 3.94
C TYR A 80 -6.13 -12.56 5.08
N GLN A 81 -6.40 -13.85 5.32
CA GLN A 81 -7.43 -14.30 6.27
C GLN A 81 -8.80 -13.64 6.04
N SER A 82 -9.10 -13.26 4.79
CA SER A 82 -10.33 -12.55 4.42
C SER A 82 -10.56 -11.23 5.15
N ARG A 83 -9.51 -10.63 5.75
CA ARG A 83 -9.64 -9.46 6.63
C ARG A 83 -8.61 -8.35 6.40
N PHE A 84 -7.38 -8.69 6.02
CA PHE A 84 -6.27 -7.74 6.03
C PHE A 84 -5.71 -7.53 4.64
N ALA A 85 -5.51 -6.26 4.28
CA ALA A 85 -4.85 -5.84 3.04
C ALA A 85 -3.38 -5.47 3.25
N LEU A 86 -2.99 -5.10 4.48
CA LEU A 86 -1.59 -4.89 4.85
C LEU A 86 -1.25 -5.71 6.10
N LEU A 87 -0.21 -6.53 5.99
CA LEU A 87 0.27 -7.39 7.06
C LEU A 87 1.76 -7.23 7.22
N VAL A 88 2.18 -6.90 8.44
CA VAL A 88 3.59 -6.77 8.80
C VAL A 88 3.82 -7.61 10.04
N MET A 89 4.49 -8.76 9.91
CA MET A 89 4.64 -9.64 11.06
C MET A 89 5.92 -10.45 11.14
N SER A 90 6.41 -10.66 12.36
CA SER A 90 7.56 -11.52 12.64
C SER A 90 8.82 -11.15 11.84
N ASN A 91 9.05 -9.85 11.61
CA ASN A 91 10.23 -9.37 10.88
C ASN A 91 11.41 -9.11 11.83
N TYR A 92 12.02 -10.20 12.31
CA TYR A 92 13.20 -10.16 13.15
C TYR A 92 14.00 -11.45 13.04
N ASN A 93 15.28 -11.37 13.36
CA ASN A 93 16.11 -12.52 13.72
C ASN A 93 16.40 -12.47 15.22
N ARG A 94 16.34 -13.63 15.88
CA ARG A 94 16.62 -13.77 17.30
C ARG A 94 17.72 -14.81 17.49
N ASN A 95 18.66 -14.51 18.38
CA ASN A 95 19.60 -15.52 18.85
C ASN A 95 18.86 -16.53 19.75
N HIS A 96 18.54 -17.69 19.19
CA HIS A 96 17.83 -18.78 19.88
C HIS A 96 18.66 -19.42 21.01
N SER A 97 19.98 -19.24 21.01
CA SER A 97 20.86 -19.73 22.07
C SER A 97 20.90 -18.81 23.30
N SER A 98 20.29 -17.62 23.23
CA SER A 98 20.21 -16.69 24.35
C SER A 98 18.93 -16.89 25.17
N ALA A 99 19.08 -17.08 26.48
CA ALA A 99 17.96 -17.12 27.43
C ALA A 99 17.22 -15.77 27.53
N THR A 100 17.88 -14.67 27.15
CA THR A 100 17.28 -13.32 27.07
C THR A 100 16.70 -13.05 25.67
N LEU A 101 15.69 -12.16 25.58
CA LEU A 101 15.18 -11.64 24.30
C LEU A 101 16.27 -10.79 23.62
N ASN A 102 17.09 -11.43 22.79
CA ASN A 102 18.16 -10.80 22.05
C ASN A 102 17.89 -10.90 20.54
N TYR A 103 17.38 -9.80 19.99
CA TYR A 103 17.17 -9.63 18.55
C TYR A 103 18.47 -9.16 17.89
N THR A 104 18.95 -9.91 16.90
CA THR A 104 20.20 -9.62 16.21
C THR A 104 19.99 -8.70 15.00
N SER A 105 18.89 -8.88 14.28
CA SER A 105 18.50 -8.09 13.11
C SER A 105 16.97 -8.10 12.95
N GLY A 106 16.43 -7.33 12.01
CA GLY A 106 14.99 -7.21 11.80
C GLY A 106 14.55 -5.85 11.31
N LEU A 107 13.27 -5.77 10.95
CA LEU A 107 12.66 -4.57 10.36
C LEU A 107 12.61 -3.42 11.37
N LYS A 108 13.26 -2.31 11.01
CA LYS A 108 13.30 -1.06 11.77
C LYS A 108 12.40 0.01 11.15
N GLN A 109 12.38 0.09 9.82
CA GLN A 109 11.65 1.11 9.08
C GLN A 109 10.76 0.49 8.01
N LEU A 110 9.47 0.85 8.01
CA LEU A 110 8.52 0.48 6.98
C LEU A 110 8.26 1.68 6.08
N GLN A 111 8.99 1.80 4.97
CA GLN A 111 9.04 3.01 4.15
C GLN A 111 7.87 3.09 3.15
N LEU A 112 6.65 3.33 3.66
CA LEU A 112 5.42 3.46 2.87
C LEU A 112 5.02 4.93 2.62
N SER A 113 5.99 5.80 2.35
CA SER A 113 5.80 7.26 2.28
C SER A 113 4.71 7.74 1.33
N SER A 114 4.45 7.00 0.24
CA SER A 114 3.40 7.35 -0.73
C SER A 114 2.07 6.67 -0.48
N LEU A 115 1.96 5.77 0.51
CA LEU A 115 0.74 5.00 0.77
C LEU A 115 -0.31 5.89 1.40
N THR A 116 -1.34 6.20 0.61
CA THR A 116 -2.44 7.08 1.03
C THR A 116 -3.80 6.41 0.90
N GLU A 117 -3.89 5.21 0.30
CA GLU A 117 -5.15 4.51 0.18
C GLU A 117 -5.05 2.98 0.27
N ILE A 118 -5.92 2.42 1.11
CA ILE A 118 -6.30 1.01 1.12
C ILE A 118 -7.81 0.96 0.87
N LEU A 119 -8.24 0.44 -0.28
CA LEU A 119 -9.67 0.46 -0.67
C LEU A 119 -10.50 -0.55 0.14
N LYS A 120 -9.97 -1.77 0.32
CA LYS A 120 -10.65 -2.85 1.04
C LYS A 120 -9.66 -3.54 1.96
N GLY A 121 -10.15 -3.99 3.12
CA GLY A 121 -9.37 -4.71 4.11
C GLY A 121 -8.69 -3.81 5.13
N GLY A 122 -8.32 -4.42 6.26
CA GLY A 122 -7.67 -3.73 7.36
C GLY A 122 -6.16 -3.93 7.43
N VAL A 123 -5.58 -3.59 8.56
CA VAL A 123 -4.13 -3.61 8.81
C VAL A 123 -3.81 -4.49 10.01
N LYS A 124 -2.79 -5.33 9.87
CA LYS A 124 -2.26 -6.17 10.95
C LYS A 124 -0.77 -5.95 11.10
N MET A 125 -0.34 -5.52 12.28
CA MET A 125 1.08 -5.44 12.63
C MET A 125 1.33 -6.18 13.94
N THR A 126 2.10 -7.26 13.89
CA THR A 126 2.32 -8.13 15.06
C THR A 126 3.73 -8.68 15.10
N HIS A 127 4.39 -8.67 16.26
CA HIS A 127 5.73 -9.26 16.45
C HIS A 127 6.80 -8.61 15.55
N ASN A 128 6.88 -7.28 15.54
CA ASN A 128 7.98 -6.54 14.91
C ASN A 128 8.72 -5.74 15.99
N PRO A 129 9.59 -6.38 16.79
CA PRO A 129 10.15 -5.80 18.02
C PRO A 129 11.06 -4.58 17.77
N LEU A 130 11.64 -4.47 16.57
CA LEU A 130 12.54 -3.40 16.18
C LEU A 130 11.87 -2.29 15.35
N LEU A 131 10.61 -2.48 14.93
CA LEU A 131 9.91 -1.57 14.03
C LEU A 131 9.53 -0.28 14.77
N CYS A 132 9.81 0.86 14.14
CA CYS A 132 9.56 2.20 14.67
C CYS A 132 8.51 2.97 13.86
N ASN A 133 8.02 4.07 14.45
CA ASN A 133 7.19 5.11 13.85
C ASN A 133 5.78 4.71 13.37
N THR A 134 5.47 3.43 13.19
CA THR A 134 4.13 2.97 12.77
C THR A 134 3.00 3.33 13.73
N GLU A 135 3.30 3.57 15.01
CA GLU A 135 2.38 4.11 16.01
C GLU A 135 1.98 5.57 15.76
N THR A 136 2.75 6.30 14.96
CA THR A 136 2.49 7.73 14.64
C THR A 136 1.54 7.90 13.46
N ILE A 137 1.32 6.83 12.69
CA ILE A 137 0.54 6.86 11.44
C ILE A 137 -0.95 7.05 11.73
N GLN A 138 -1.54 8.02 11.05
CA GLN A 138 -2.97 8.28 11.05
C GLN A 138 -3.67 7.33 10.07
N TRP A 139 -3.91 6.09 10.51
CA TRP A 139 -4.50 5.02 9.67
C TRP A 139 -5.85 5.37 9.05
N TRP A 140 -6.63 6.20 9.74
CA TRP A 140 -7.94 6.66 9.26
C TRP A 140 -7.88 7.63 8.07
N ASP A 141 -6.70 8.17 7.75
CA ASP A 141 -6.48 8.89 6.48
C ASP A 141 -6.33 7.92 5.31
N ILE A 142 -5.78 6.73 5.56
CA ILE A 142 -5.44 5.72 4.54
C ILE A 142 -6.63 4.80 4.27
N LEU A 143 -7.22 4.24 5.34
CA LEU A 143 -8.29 3.25 5.29
C LEU A 143 -9.64 3.87 4.94
N ASP A 144 -10.51 3.08 4.30
CA ASP A 144 -11.92 3.42 4.15
C ASP A 144 -12.72 3.05 5.42
N LYS A 145 -13.22 4.05 6.15
CA LYS A 145 -13.99 3.85 7.38
C LYS A 145 -15.30 3.12 7.13
N ASP A 146 -15.94 3.37 6.00
CA ASP A 146 -17.25 2.82 5.67
C ASP A 146 -17.19 1.30 5.44
N SER A 147 -15.99 0.78 5.17
CA SER A 147 -15.72 -0.65 5.03
C SER A 147 -15.60 -1.42 6.36
N ASN A 148 -15.68 -0.73 7.51
CA ASN A 148 -15.45 -1.30 8.86
C ASN A 148 -14.15 -2.16 8.95
N PRO A 149 -12.98 -1.59 8.63
CA PRO A 149 -11.74 -2.35 8.51
C PRO A 149 -11.24 -2.85 9.87
N SER A 150 -10.64 -4.05 9.87
CA SER A 150 -10.02 -4.63 11.05
C SER A 150 -8.61 -4.10 11.28
N MET A 151 -8.35 -3.40 12.38
CA MET A 151 -7.01 -2.99 12.77
C MET A 151 -6.51 -3.82 13.96
N LEU A 152 -5.36 -4.46 13.81
CA LEU A 152 -4.74 -5.27 14.86
C LEU A 152 -3.26 -4.93 15.00
N PHE A 153 -2.92 -4.25 16.10
CA PHE A 153 -1.56 -3.86 16.44
C PHE A 153 -1.14 -4.58 17.73
N LYS A 154 -0.11 -5.43 17.64
CA LYS A 154 0.55 -6.06 18.80
C LYS A 154 2.04 -5.78 18.74
N MET A 155 2.44 -4.73 19.44
CA MET A 155 3.83 -4.32 19.61
C MET A 155 4.38 -4.90 20.91
N GLU A 156 5.60 -5.41 20.87
CA GLU A 156 6.31 -5.83 22.07
C GLU A 156 6.99 -4.61 22.71
N ASN A 157 6.84 -4.45 24.03
CA ASN A 157 7.52 -3.38 24.77
C ASN A 157 8.99 -3.76 24.97
N VAL A 158 9.79 -3.57 23.93
CA VAL A 158 11.24 -3.77 23.98
C VAL A 158 11.89 -2.47 24.46
N THR A 159 12.37 -2.48 25.70
CA THR A 159 12.98 -1.31 26.38
C THR A 159 14.23 -0.76 25.69
N THR A 160 14.84 -1.52 24.78
CA THR A 160 16.03 -1.13 24.01
C THR A 160 15.71 -0.50 22.65
N ARG A 161 14.44 -0.38 22.26
CA ARG A 161 14.04 0.19 20.96
C ARG A 161 14.36 1.69 20.91
N LYS A 162 15.50 2.05 20.31
CA LYS A 162 15.86 3.45 20.01
C LYS A 162 15.30 3.85 18.65
N CYS A 163 14.13 4.48 18.66
CA CYS A 163 13.53 5.03 17.45
C CYS A 163 14.01 6.45 17.19
N GLU A 164 14.33 6.73 15.93
CA GLU A 164 14.53 8.08 15.45
C GLU A 164 13.19 8.81 15.39
N LYS A 165 13.21 10.11 15.71
CA LYS A 165 12.01 10.94 15.68
C LYS A 165 11.63 11.27 14.24
N CYS A 166 10.34 11.46 14.00
CA CYS A 166 9.85 12.05 12.76
C CYS A 166 10.44 13.45 12.56
N ASP A 167 10.53 13.87 11.30
CA ASP A 167 10.93 15.23 10.97
C ASP A 167 9.95 16.24 11.59
N PRO A 168 10.43 17.38 12.13
CA PRO A 168 9.56 18.41 12.73
C PRO A 168 8.50 18.97 11.77
N GLY A 169 8.72 18.90 10.45
CA GLY A 169 7.77 19.33 9.43
C GLY A 169 6.62 18.34 9.19
N CYS A 170 6.68 17.11 9.72
CA CYS A 170 5.61 16.14 9.54
C CYS A 170 4.35 16.55 10.32
N VAL A 171 3.22 16.61 9.62
CA VAL A 171 1.91 16.89 10.23
C VAL A 171 1.63 15.90 11.36
N ASN A 172 1.27 16.41 12.54
CA ASN A 172 1.02 15.63 13.76
C ASN A 172 2.17 14.70 14.18
N GLY A 173 3.39 14.94 13.69
CA GLY A 173 4.52 14.04 13.90
C GLY A 173 4.30 12.65 13.29
N SER A 174 3.48 12.53 12.25
CA SER A 174 3.18 11.27 11.57
C SER A 174 4.18 10.97 10.46
N CYS A 175 4.95 9.89 10.61
CA CYS A 175 5.95 9.49 9.62
C CYS A 175 6.14 7.98 9.55
N TRP A 176 6.63 7.51 8.41
CA TRP A 176 6.97 6.10 8.16
C TRP A 176 8.41 5.75 8.58
N ALA A 177 9.29 6.76 8.60
CA ALA A 177 10.69 6.71 9.04
C ALA A 177 11.15 8.15 9.35
N ALA A 178 12.38 8.30 9.86
CA ALA A 178 12.99 9.62 10.05
C ALA A 178 13.27 10.30 8.69
N GLY A 179 13.27 11.63 8.67
CA GLY A 179 13.51 12.43 7.45
C GLY A 179 12.22 13.02 6.85
N PRO A 180 12.30 14.20 6.20
CA PRO A 180 11.14 14.91 5.64
C PRO A 180 10.46 14.15 4.48
N GLU A 181 11.19 13.31 3.76
CA GLU A 181 10.71 12.45 2.68
C GLU A 181 9.83 11.28 3.18
N HIS A 182 9.86 11.03 4.49
CA HIS A 182 9.12 9.95 5.12
C HIS A 182 7.90 10.41 5.93
N CYS A 183 7.55 11.71 5.86
CA CYS A 183 6.30 12.20 6.43
C CYS A 183 5.08 11.52 5.78
N GLN A 184 4.07 11.19 6.60
CA GLN A 184 2.81 10.71 6.09
C GLN A 184 2.14 11.81 5.26
N ARG A 185 1.72 11.44 4.04
CA ARG A 185 0.88 12.31 3.21
C ARG A 185 -0.57 12.17 3.61
N PHE A 186 -1.24 13.31 3.82
CA PHE A 186 -2.66 13.35 4.17
C PHE A 186 -3.48 13.66 2.93
N THR A 187 -4.42 12.78 2.60
CA THR A 187 -5.31 12.99 1.45
C THR A 187 -6.78 12.81 1.77
N LYS A 188 -7.16 12.65 3.05
CA LYS A 188 -8.56 12.50 3.48
C LYS A 188 -8.93 13.35 4.69
N LEU A 189 -8.16 13.27 5.78
CA LEU A 189 -8.50 13.91 7.06
C LEU A 189 -8.32 15.43 7.07
N GLN A 190 -7.45 15.95 6.20
CA GLN A 190 -7.19 17.40 6.09
C GLN A 190 -8.00 18.05 4.98
N CYS A 191 -8.92 17.34 4.35
CA CYS A 191 -9.70 17.85 3.23
C CYS A 191 -10.82 18.79 3.68
N ALA A 192 -11.23 19.68 2.78
CA ALA A 192 -12.47 20.44 2.96
C ALA A 192 -13.68 19.50 3.00
N GLU A 193 -14.71 19.86 3.76
CA GLU A 193 -15.92 19.04 3.91
C GLU A 193 -16.67 18.79 2.60
N GLN A 194 -16.50 19.67 1.60
CA GLN A 194 -17.11 19.53 0.28
C GLN A 194 -16.42 18.50 -0.62
N CYS A 195 -15.22 18.02 -0.24
CA CYS A 195 -14.52 17.02 -1.03
C CYS A 195 -15.22 15.67 -0.90
N SER A 196 -15.46 15.00 -2.03
CA SER A 196 -16.14 13.70 -2.02
C SER A 196 -15.33 12.63 -1.27
N ARG A 197 -14.00 12.58 -1.45
CA ARG A 197 -13.15 11.52 -0.88
C ARG A 197 -11.72 11.95 -0.60
N ARG A 198 -11.04 12.48 -1.62
CA ARG A 198 -9.62 12.79 -1.59
C ARG A 198 -9.34 14.26 -1.89
N CYS A 199 -8.22 14.76 -1.40
CA CYS A 199 -7.72 16.09 -1.70
C CYS A 199 -6.20 16.15 -1.74
N ARG A 200 -5.67 17.23 -2.30
CA ARG A 200 -4.24 17.61 -2.25
C ARG A 200 -3.94 18.70 -1.22
N GLY A 201 -4.94 19.10 -0.43
CA GLY A 201 -4.88 20.22 0.50
C GLY A 201 -6.23 20.55 1.13
N PRO A 202 -6.27 21.53 2.06
CA PRO A 202 -7.43 21.79 2.90
C PRO A 202 -8.52 22.66 2.27
N LYS A 203 -8.29 23.23 1.08
CA LYS A 203 -9.27 24.14 0.47
C LYS A 203 -10.21 23.36 -0.45
N PRO A 204 -11.43 23.85 -0.70
CA PRO A 204 -12.35 23.22 -1.67
C PRO A 204 -11.76 23.08 -3.09
N ILE A 205 -10.87 23.99 -3.49
CA ILE A 205 -10.17 23.91 -4.80
C ILE A 205 -9.09 22.80 -4.85
N ASP A 206 -8.75 22.23 -3.69
CA ASP A 206 -7.82 21.12 -3.57
C ASP A 206 -8.53 19.76 -3.60
N CYS A 207 -9.86 19.72 -3.72
CA CYS A 207 -10.60 18.48 -3.85
C CYS A 207 -10.24 17.75 -5.15
N CYS A 208 -10.05 16.44 -5.04
CA CYS A 208 -9.86 15.55 -6.18
C CYS A 208 -11.19 15.19 -6.83
N ASN A 209 -11.13 14.72 -8.07
CA ASN A 209 -12.28 14.11 -8.71
C ASN A 209 -12.74 12.85 -7.94
N GLU A 210 -14.04 12.56 -7.96
CA GLU A 210 -14.64 11.45 -7.20
C GLU A 210 -14.17 10.05 -7.65
N HIS A 211 -13.70 9.91 -8.89
CA HIS A 211 -13.12 8.67 -9.42
C HIS A 211 -11.63 8.50 -9.08
N CYS A 212 -11.01 9.48 -8.40
CA CYS A 212 -9.62 9.37 -7.97
C CYS A 212 -9.47 8.46 -6.74
N ALA A 213 -8.35 7.75 -6.70
CA ALA A 213 -7.80 7.09 -5.54
C ALA A 213 -6.38 7.62 -5.25
N ALA A 214 -5.90 7.40 -4.03
CA ALA A 214 -4.65 7.85 -3.41
C ALA A 214 -4.51 9.38 -3.28
N GLY A 215 -5.06 10.16 -4.21
CA GLY A 215 -4.96 11.62 -4.27
C GLY A 215 -4.99 12.11 -5.72
N CYS A 216 -4.60 13.37 -5.93
CA CYS A 216 -4.58 13.99 -7.24
C CYS A 216 -3.55 15.13 -7.33
N THR A 217 -3.19 15.51 -8.55
CA THR A 217 -2.42 16.73 -8.86
C THR A 217 -3.34 17.91 -9.23
N GLY A 218 -4.62 17.63 -9.51
CA GLY A 218 -5.63 18.59 -9.92
C GLY A 218 -7.05 18.06 -9.75
N PRO A 219 -8.08 18.89 -10.03
CA PRO A 219 -9.47 18.54 -9.74
C PRO A 219 -10.11 17.61 -10.78
N ARG A 220 -9.46 17.33 -11.92
CA ARG A 220 -10.04 16.55 -13.01
C ARG A 220 -9.81 15.05 -12.83
N ALA A 221 -10.65 14.23 -13.45
CA ALA A 221 -10.48 12.78 -13.48
C ALA A 221 -9.20 12.31 -14.20
N THR A 222 -8.54 13.21 -14.95
CA THR A 222 -7.23 12.98 -15.58
C THR A 222 -6.04 13.27 -14.67
N ASP A 223 -6.30 13.93 -13.55
CA ASP A 223 -5.25 14.43 -12.65
C ASP A 223 -5.09 13.51 -11.42
N CYS A 224 -5.74 12.35 -11.42
CA CYS A 224 -5.68 11.39 -10.32
C CYS A 224 -4.30 10.74 -10.22
N LEU A 225 -3.85 10.47 -8.98
CA LEU A 225 -2.64 9.69 -8.76
C LEU A 225 -2.85 8.20 -9.06
N ALA A 226 -4.05 7.69 -8.80
CA ALA A 226 -4.52 6.37 -9.19
C ALA A 226 -6.02 6.44 -9.49
N CYS A 227 -6.54 5.56 -10.33
CA CYS A 227 -7.98 5.45 -10.53
C CYS A 227 -8.58 4.50 -9.51
N ARG A 228 -9.70 4.90 -8.91
CA ARG A 228 -10.44 4.06 -7.96
C ARG A 228 -10.91 2.78 -8.62
N ASP A 229 -11.63 2.92 -9.73
CA ASP A 229 -12.24 1.80 -10.45
C ASP A 229 -11.45 1.51 -11.74
N PHE A 230 -11.66 2.31 -12.79
CA PHE A 230 -11.03 2.06 -14.10
C PHE A 230 -10.26 3.28 -14.60
N ASN A 231 -9.14 3.00 -15.27
CA ASN A 231 -8.38 3.98 -16.05
C ASN A 231 -8.71 3.78 -17.54
N ASP A 232 -9.37 4.77 -18.13
CA ASP A 232 -9.69 4.80 -19.56
C ASP A 232 -8.83 5.87 -20.26
N ASP A 233 -7.69 5.43 -20.82
CA ASP A 233 -6.70 6.28 -21.51
C ASP A 233 -6.29 7.54 -20.71
N GLY A 234 -5.99 7.36 -19.42
CA GLY A 234 -5.58 8.42 -18.52
C GLY A 234 -6.73 9.14 -17.82
N THR A 235 -7.99 8.78 -18.09
CA THR A 235 -9.16 9.34 -17.39
C THR A 235 -9.78 8.30 -16.45
N CYS A 236 -9.90 8.62 -15.17
CA CYS A 236 -10.54 7.74 -14.21
C CYS A 236 -12.08 7.75 -14.36
N LYS A 237 -12.69 6.57 -14.39
CA LYS A 237 -14.13 6.37 -14.59
C LYS A 237 -14.64 5.20 -13.76
N ASP A 238 -15.95 5.19 -13.49
CA ASP A 238 -16.62 4.09 -12.77
C ASP A 238 -16.82 2.83 -13.62
N ALA A 239 -16.79 2.95 -14.95
CA ALA A 239 -16.95 1.82 -15.85
C ALA A 239 -16.17 2.03 -17.16
N CYS A 240 -15.66 0.92 -17.72
CA CYS A 240 -15.15 0.92 -19.08
C CYS A 240 -16.28 1.16 -20.11
N PRO A 241 -15.99 1.78 -21.26
CA PRO A 241 -16.96 1.89 -22.35
C PRO A 241 -17.57 0.53 -22.73
N ALA A 242 -18.90 0.45 -22.64
CA ALA A 242 -19.65 -0.79 -22.90
C ALA A 242 -19.42 -1.32 -24.32
N LEU A 243 -19.58 -2.64 -24.52
CA LEU A 243 -19.41 -3.28 -25.83
C LEU A 243 -20.45 -2.82 -26.86
N THR A 244 -21.62 -2.41 -26.39
CA THR A 244 -22.73 -1.94 -27.21
C THR A 244 -23.27 -0.61 -26.69
N ILE A 245 -23.88 0.16 -27.59
CA ILE A 245 -24.53 1.44 -27.30
C ILE A 245 -25.92 1.46 -27.94
N TYR A 246 -26.84 2.22 -27.34
CA TYR A 246 -28.14 2.47 -27.93
C TYR A 246 -28.02 3.57 -28.99
N ASP A 247 -28.43 3.26 -30.22
CA ASP A 247 -28.57 4.26 -31.28
C ASP A 247 -30.00 4.82 -31.28
N PRO A 248 -30.21 6.09 -30.85
CA PRO A 248 -31.54 6.68 -30.81
C PRO A 248 -32.16 6.94 -32.19
N LYS A 249 -31.39 6.87 -33.30
CA LYS A 249 -31.94 7.06 -34.65
C LYS A 249 -32.57 5.79 -35.20
N THR A 250 -31.92 4.64 -34.97
CA THR A 250 -32.40 3.33 -35.41
C THR A 250 -33.21 2.60 -34.33
N HIS A 251 -33.20 3.12 -33.09
CA HIS A 251 -33.78 2.50 -31.90
C HIS A 251 -33.25 1.08 -31.62
N GLN A 252 -32.00 0.82 -32.02
CA GLN A 252 -31.34 -0.48 -31.88
C GLN A 252 -30.10 -0.40 -31.00
N VAL A 253 -29.73 -1.55 -30.44
CA VAL A 253 -28.44 -1.73 -29.77
C VAL A 253 -27.40 -2.06 -30.84
N VAL A 254 -26.37 -1.22 -30.96
CA VAL A 254 -25.31 -1.37 -31.95
C VAL A 254 -23.96 -1.51 -31.27
N ASN A 255 -22.96 -2.05 -31.98
CA ASN A 255 -21.61 -2.20 -31.46
C ASN A 255 -20.97 -0.83 -31.19
N ASN A 256 -20.31 -0.70 -30.04
CA ASN A 256 -19.61 0.51 -29.65
C ASN A 256 -18.18 0.50 -30.23
N PRO A 257 -17.81 1.44 -31.12
CA PRO A 257 -16.46 1.51 -31.66
C PRO A 257 -15.40 1.88 -30.61
N LYS A 258 -15.81 2.42 -29.45
CA LYS A 258 -14.94 2.75 -28.32
C LYS A 258 -14.95 1.69 -27.22
N ALA A 259 -15.58 0.54 -27.44
CA ALA A 259 -15.68 -0.54 -26.48
C ALA A 259 -14.32 -0.93 -25.89
N LYS A 260 -14.27 -1.15 -24.58
CA LYS A 260 -13.08 -1.68 -23.90
C LYS A 260 -13.48 -2.74 -22.90
N PHE A 261 -12.59 -3.71 -22.72
CA PHE A 261 -12.72 -4.74 -21.70
C PHE A 261 -12.07 -4.26 -20.40
N THR A 262 -12.63 -4.72 -19.28
CA THR A 262 -12.01 -4.55 -17.97
C THR A 262 -10.80 -5.49 -17.87
N PHE A 263 -9.63 -4.95 -17.53
CA PHE A 263 -8.44 -5.74 -17.24
C PHE A 263 -7.76 -5.19 -15.99
N GLY A 264 -7.33 -6.10 -15.11
CA GLY A 264 -6.76 -5.77 -13.82
C GLY A 264 -7.81 -5.69 -12.73
N ALA A 265 -7.60 -4.76 -11.81
CA ALA A 265 -8.21 -4.81 -10.51
C ALA A 265 -9.65 -4.22 -10.47
N THR A 266 -10.65 -5.08 -10.71
CA THR A 266 -12.07 -4.93 -10.30
C THR A 266 -12.38 -5.45 -8.89
#